data_AF-A0A536W2J8-F1
#
_entry.id   AF-A0A536W2J8-F1
#
_cell.length_a   1.000
_cell.length_b   1.000
_cell.length_c   1.000
_cell.angle_alpha   90.00
_cell.angle_beta   90.00
_cell.angle_gamma   90.00
#
_symmetry.space_group_name_H-M   'P 1'
#
loop_
_entity.id
_entity.type
_entity.pdbx_description
1 polymer ?
#
loop_
_entity_poly.entity_id
_entity_poly.type
_entity_poly.pdbx_seq_one_letter_code
_entity_poly.pdbx_strand_id
1 'polypeptide(L)'
;MPRQLQEHLARERRVRRFRRRAGVHRPRRRRLLPRVRHRTCRRLRAAALRAQGQTVVLGLVSSKVPELERKDDLKRRIDAAAKFVPLENLCLSPQCGFSSTHHGNKLTADDQWRKLGLVLEVSNSVWG
;
A
#
# COMPACT_ATOMS: atom_id res chain seq x y z
N MET A 1 -17.15 8.07 40.18
CA MET A 1 -17.61 8.43 38.81
C MET A 1 -18.63 9.56 38.90
N PRO A 2 -18.40 10.73 38.29
CA PRO A 2 -19.31 11.87 38.38
C PRO A 2 -20.71 11.55 37.79
N ARG A 3 -21.79 12.00 38.42
CA ARG A 3 -23.19 11.74 37.97
C ARG A 3 -23.44 12.16 36.52
N GLN A 4 -22.83 13.25 36.07
CA GLN A 4 -22.93 13.75 34.69
C GLN A 4 -22.38 12.76 33.66
N LEU A 5 -21.34 12.00 34.01
CA LEU A 5 -20.76 10.97 33.13
C LEU A 5 -21.65 9.72 33.08
N GLN A 6 -22.36 9.39 34.17
CA GLN A 6 -23.32 8.28 34.18
C GLN A 6 -24.54 8.58 33.28
N GLU A 7 -25.04 9.81 33.30
CA GLU A 7 -26.15 10.25 32.44
C GLU A 7 -25.78 10.25 30.95
N HIS A 8 -24.57 10.71 30.61
CA HIS A 8 -24.07 10.68 29.24
C HIS A 8 -23.96 9.24 28.71
N LEU A 9 -23.35 8.34 29.49
CA LEU A 9 -23.21 6.93 29.12
C LEU A 9 -24.57 6.22 29.03
N ALA A 10 -25.56 6.61 29.83
CA ALA A 10 -26.93 6.08 29.73
C ALA A 10 -27.64 6.53 28.44
N ARG A 11 -27.43 7.79 28.02
CA ARG A 11 -27.95 8.32 26.74
C ARG A 11 -27.32 7.61 25.54
N GLU A 12 -26.00 7.38 25.55
CA GLU A 12 -25.32 6.67 24.46
C GLU A 12 -25.81 5.22 24.29
N ARG A 13 -26.05 4.52 25.41
CA ARG A 13 -26.60 3.14 25.39
C ARG A 13 -28.01 3.11 24.81
N ARG A 14 -28.84 4.13 25.04
CA ARG A 14 -30.17 4.28 24.41
C ARG A 14 -30.08 4.47 22.89
N VAL A 15 -29.20 5.35 22.41
CA VAL A 15 -29.01 5.58 20.97
C VAL A 15 -28.54 4.31 20.25
N ARG A 16 -27.62 3.56 20.85
CA ARG A 16 -27.15 2.28 20.29
C ARG A 16 -28.24 1.21 20.23
N ARG A 17 -29.13 1.15 21.23
CA ARG A 17 -30.29 0.23 21.20
C ARG A 17 -31.34 0.63 20.17
N PHE A 18 -31.57 1.94 19.99
CA PHE A 18 -32.50 2.45 18.97
C PHE A 18 -32.05 2.09 17.55
N ARG A 19 -30.76 2.26 17.23
CA ARG A 19 -30.20 1.90 15.91
C ARG A 19 -30.27 0.40 15.59
N ARG A 20 -30.32 -0.49 16.59
CA ARG A 20 -30.51 -1.94 16.37
C ARG A 20 -31.97 -2.33 16.16
N ARG A 21 -32.93 -1.63 16.79
CA ARG A 21 -34.37 -1.91 16.62
C ARG A 21 -34.95 -1.31 15.34
N ALA A 22 -34.43 -0.18 14.86
CA ALA A 22 -34.97 0.55 13.72
C ALA A 22 -34.72 -0.09 12.33
N GLY A 23 -34.26 -1.34 12.23
CA GLY A 23 -34.25 -2.09 10.97
C GLY A 23 -33.62 -1.38 9.76
N VAL A 24 -32.63 -0.50 9.97
CA VAL A 24 -32.04 0.30 8.88
C VAL A 24 -31.23 -0.62 7.97
N HIS A 25 -31.90 -1.10 6.92
CA HIS A 25 -31.37 -1.95 5.87
C HIS A 25 -30.28 -1.17 5.11
N ARG A 26 -29.01 -1.57 5.27
CA ARG A 26 -27.93 -1.02 4.44
C ARG A 26 -28.05 -1.62 3.03
N PRO A 27 -28.08 -0.80 1.96
CA PRO A 27 -28.10 -1.35 0.61
C PRO A 27 -26.80 -2.10 0.33
N ARG A 28 -26.92 -3.35 -0.14
CA ARG A 28 -25.82 -4.19 -0.59
C ARG A 28 -25.22 -3.55 -1.85
N ARG A 29 -24.18 -2.73 -1.70
CA ARG A 29 -23.35 -2.30 -2.83
C ARG A 29 -22.70 -3.55 -3.45
N ARG A 30 -23.16 -3.92 -4.64
CA ARG A 30 -22.55 -4.96 -5.48
C ARG A 30 -21.12 -4.54 -5.75
N ARG A 31 -20.17 -5.18 -5.08
CA ARG A 31 -18.75 -4.82 -5.08
C ARG A 31 -18.11 -5.33 -6.37
N LEU A 32 -18.28 -4.59 -7.47
CA LEU A 32 -17.44 -4.72 -8.66
C LEU A 32 -16.11 -4.02 -8.38
N LEU A 33 -15.26 -4.67 -7.58
CA LEU A 33 -13.84 -4.31 -7.51
C LEU A 33 -13.04 -5.59 -7.71
N PRO A 34 -12.12 -5.64 -8.69
CA PRO A 34 -11.26 -6.78 -8.91
C PRO A 34 -10.51 -7.08 -7.60
N ARG A 35 -10.49 -8.36 -7.23
CA ARG A 35 -9.87 -8.86 -5.99
C ARG A 35 -8.36 -8.65 -6.01
N VAL A 36 -7.91 -7.41 -5.77
CA VAL A 36 -6.54 -7.15 -5.33
C VAL A 36 -6.42 -7.79 -3.96
N ARG A 37 -5.54 -8.80 -3.85
CA ARG A 37 -5.43 -9.67 -2.68
C ARG A 37 -5.32 -8.85 -1.39
N HIS A 38 -6.25 -9.09 -0.48
CA HIS A 38 -6.59 -8.30 0.72
C HIS A 38 -5.44 -8.04 1.73
N ARG A 39 -4.27 -8.67 1.59
CA ARG A 39 -3.14 -8.53 2.53
C ARG A 39 -2.24 -7.32 2.25
N THR A 40 -1.96 -6.98 0.99
CA THR A 40 -1.10 -5.84 0.63
C THR A 40 -1.77 -4.50 0.93
N CYS A 41 -3.07 -4.37 0.69
CA CYS A 41 -3.82 -3.14 1.02
C CYS A 41 -3.83 -2.82 2.53
N ARG A 42 -3.81 -3.82 3.42
CA ARG A 42 -3.76 -3.57 4.88
C ARG A 42 -2.41 -3.00 5.33
N ARG A 43 -1.30 -3.50 4.78
CA ARG A 43 0.05 -3.01 5.11
C ARG A 43 0.27 -1.60 4.57
N LEU A 44 -0.14 -1.32 3.33
CA LEU A 44 -0.06 0.02 2.75
C LEU A 44 -0.96 1.01 3.48
N ARG A 45 -2.16 0.60 3.91
CA ARG A 45 -3.06 1.47 4.68
C ARG A 45 -2.56 1.74 6.10
N ALA A 46 -1.89 0.77 6.74
CA ALA A 46 -1.24 0.98 8.03
C ALA A 46 0.01 1.86 7.92
N ALA A 47 0.80 1.70 6.85
CA ALA A 47 1.91 2.59 6.52
C ALA A 47 1.40 4.00 6.25
N ALA A 48 0.37 4.16 5.43
CA ALA A 48 -0.27 5.45 5.15
C ALA A 48 -0.79 6.19 6.39
N LEU A 49 -1.36 5.46 7.36
CA LEU A 49 -1.81 6.04 8.62
C LEU A 49 -0.66 6.53 9.51
N ARG A 50 0.54 5.98 9.36
CA ARG A 50 1.75 6.41 10.08
C ARG A 50 2.59 7.43 9.30
N ALA A 51 2.45 7.43 7.98
CA ALA A 51 3.27 8.20 7.05
C ALA A 51 2.81 9.65 6.85
N GLN A 52 2.12 10.27 7.82
CA GLN A 52 1.96 11.72 7.78
C GLN A 52 3.36 12.36 7.81
N GLY A 53 3.82 12.82 6.65
CA GLY A 53 5.17 13.33 6.45
C GLY A 53 6.28 12.28 6.29
N GLN A 54 5.98 11.01 6.01
CA GLN A 54 7.03 10.00 5.75
C GLN A 54 6.99 9.49 4.31
N THR A 55 8.17 9.30 3.73
CA THR A 55 8.36 8.68 2.41
C THR A 55 8.32 7.16 2.53
N VAL A 56 7.59 6.51 1.61
CA VAL A 56 7.47 5.05 1.50
C VAL A 56 8.15 4.57 0.22
N VAL A 57 9.17 3.72 0.40
CA VAL A 57 9.90 3.12 -0.73
C VAL A 57 9.25 1.80 -1.15
N LEU A 58 8.87 1.71 -2.42
CA LEU A 58 8.25 0.54 -3.03
C LEU A 58 9.33 -0.34 -3.69
N GLY A 59 9.71 -1.43 -3.01
CA GLY A 59 10.60 -2.45 -3.58
C GLY A 59 9.89 -3.32 -4.62
N LEU A 60 9.69 -2.81 -5.83
CA LEU A 60 8.91 -3.50 -6.88
C LEU A 60 9.77 -4.22 -7.92
N VAL A 61 11.04 -3.83 -8.06
CA VAL A 61 12.00 -4.42 -8.99
C VAL A 61 12.73 -5.58 -8.31
N SER A 62 12.74 -6.78 -8.91
CA SER A 62 13.40 -7.94 -8.33
C SER A 62 14.91 -7.76 -8.29
N SER A 63 15.51 -8.11 -7.16
CA SER A 63 16.97 -8.13 -6.96
C SER A 63 17.57 -9.54 -7.03
N LYS A 64 16.80 -10.53 -7.51
CA LYS A 64 17.18 -11.96 -7.49
C LYS A 64 17.12 -12.65 -8.85
N VAL A 65 16.46 -12.03 -9.83
CA VAL A 65 16.31 -12.59 -11.18
C VAL A 65 16.71 -11.57 -12.25
N PRO A 66 17.34 -12.01 -13.36
CA PRO A 66 17.86 -11.11 -14.39
C PRO A 66 16.78 -10.46 -15.26
N GLU A 67 15.60 -11.07 -15.37
CA GLU A 67 14.52 -10.62 -16.26
C GLU A 67 13.98 -9.26 -15.82
N LEU A 68 13.91 -8.30 -16.74
CA LEU A 68 13.39 -6.96 -16.47
C LEU A 68 11.87 -6.96 -16.31
N GLU A 69 11.40 -6.19 -15.35
CA GLU A 69 9.98 -5.95 -15.15
C GLU A 69 9.41 -5.08 -16.26
N ARG A 70 8.15 -5.35 -16.63
CA ARG A 70 7.43 -4.49 -17.57
C ARG A 70 7.11 -3.15 -16.90
N LYS A 71 7.48 -2.06 -17.58
CA LYS A 71 7.27 -0.68 -17.10
C LYS A 71 5.81 -0.40 -16.75
N ASP A 72 4.87 -0.84 -17.58
CA ASP A 72 3.44 -0.67 -17.34
C ASP A 72 2.97 -1.34 -16.05
N ASP A 73 3.53 -2.51 -15.74
CA ASP A 73 3.17 -3.26 -14.55
C ASP A 73 3.72 -2.58 -13.29
N LEU A 74 4.90 -1.96 -13.37
CA LEU A 74 5.46 -1.13 -12.30
C LEU A 74 4.60 0.11 -12.06
N LYS A 75 4.26 0.86 -13.11
CA LYS A 75 3.39 2.05 -13.04
C LYS A 75 2.03 1.72 -12.41
N ARG A 76 1.37 0.66 -12.89
CA ARG A 76 0.09 0.20 -12.33
C ARG A 76 0.17 -0.14 -10.84
N ARG A 77 1.31 -0.68 -10.37
CA ARG A 77 1.52 -0.98 -8.95
C ARG A 77 1.80 0.28 -8.13
N ILE A 78 2.51 1.25 -8.68
CA ILE A 78 2.70 2.58 -8.07
C ILE A 78 1.34 3.28 -7.94
N ASP A 79 0.52 3.30 -9.00
CA ASP A 79 -0.83 3.89 -8.97
C ASP A 79 -1.73 3.20 -7.93
N ALA A 80 -1.59 1.88 -7.77
CA ALA A 80 -2.32 1.15 -6.75
C ALA A 80 -1.87 1.54 -5.33
N ALA A 81 -0.59 1.83 -5.11
CA ALA A 81 -0.05 2.32 -3.84
C ALA A 81 -0.46 3.79 -3.59
N ALA A 82 -0.53 4.60 -4.64
CA ALA A 82 -0.93 6.01 -4.58
C ALA A 82 -2.37 6.22 -4.06
N LYS A 83 -3.21 5.17 -4.11
CA LYS A 83 -4.55 5.16 -3.49
C LYS A 83 -4.51 5.17 -1.95
N PHE A 84 -3.34 4.94 -1.35
CA PHE A 84 -3.15 4.86 0.09
C PHE A 84 -2.19 5.93 0.61
N VAL A 85 -1.10 6.18 -0.11
CA VAL A 85 -0.07 7.17 0.25
C VAL A 85 0.02 8.20 -0.87
N PRO A 86 0.09 9.51 -0.60
CA PRO A 86 0.30 10.53 -1.64
C PRO A 86 1.47 10.19 -2.55
N LEU A 87 1.34 10.43 -3.85
CA LEU A 87 2.35 10.05 -4.85
C LEU A 87 3.72 10.70 -4.57
N GLU A 88 3.72 11.95 -4.10
CA GLU A 88 4.91 12.70 -3.65
C GLU A 88 5.68 12.02 -2.51
N ASN A 89 5.00 11.18 -1.72
CA ASN A 89 5.60 10.42 -0.62
C ASN A 89 5.94 8.98 -1.02
N LEU A 90 5.90 8.64 -2.30
CA LEU A 90 6.27 7.32 -2.81
C LEU A 90 7.60 7.38 -3.55
N CYS A 91 8.39 6.32 -3.43
CA CYS A 91 9.60 6.10 -4.22
C CYS A 91 9.64 4.68 -4.78
N LEU A 92 10.45 4.45 -5.83
CA LEU A 92 10.67 3.13 -6.42
C LEU A 92 12.08 2.63 -6.09
N SER A 93 12.21 1.35 -5.76
CA SER A 93 13.51 0.70 -5.57
C SER A 93 13.50 -0.77 -6.01
N PRO A 94 14.68 -1.40 -6.11
CA PRO A 94 14.81 -2.84 -6.01
C PRO A 94 14.22 -3.37 -4.68
N GLN A 95 13.85 -4.65 -4.66
CA GLN A 95 13.29 -5.34 -3.49
C GLN A 95 14.27 -5.42 -2.33
N CYS A 96 15.54 -5.71 -2.65
CA CYS A 96 16.66 -5.76 -1.73
C CYS A 96 17.91 -5.25 -2.46
N GLY A 97 19.03 -5.11 -1.75
CA GLY A 97 20.32 -4.92 -2.41
C GLY A 97 20.68 -6.12 -3.28
N PHE A 98 21.53 -5.89 -4.29
CA PHE A 98 22.02 -6.97 -5.18
C PHE A 98 23.08 -7.86 -4.52
N SER A 99 23.65 -7.40 -3.40
CA SER A 99 24.55 -8.19 -2.56
C SER A 99 23.73 -9.19 -1.73
N SER A 100 23.81 -10.48 -2.04
CA SER A 100 23.26 -11.55 -1.20
C SER A 100 24.05 -12.84 -1.40
N THR A 101 25.10 -12.99 -0.60
CA THR A 101 25.89 -14.20 -0.38
C THR A 101 25.09 -15.23 0.43
N HIS A 102 24.37 -16.15 -0.23
CA HIS A 102 24.12 -17.52 0.28
C HIS A 102 23.28 -18.41 -0.65
N HIS A 103 22.44 -17.85 -1.52
CA HIS A 103 21.72 -18.58 -2.56
C HIS A 103 21.93 -17.82 -3.86
N GLY A 104 22.74 -18.38 -4.77
CA GLY A 104 23.29 -17.69 -5.93
C GLY A 104 22.32 -16.73 -6.61
N ASN A 105 22.54 -15.43 -6.45
CA ASN A 105 21.96 -14.42 -7.32
C ASN A 105 22.58 -14.64 -8.71
N LYS A 106 21.81 -15.19 -9.65
CA LYS A 106 22.20 -15.28 -11.07
C LYS A 106 22.02 -13.91 -11.74
N LEU A 107 22.57 -12.85 -11.15
CA LEU A 107 22.57 -11.50 -11.69
C LEU A 107 24.00 -11.11 -12.03
N THR A 108 24.27 -10.89 -13.31
CA THR A 108 25.52 -10.28 -13.75
C THR A 108 25.55 -8.80 -13.36
N ALA A 109 26.72 -8.17 -13.40
CA ALA A 109 26.83 -6.72 -13.22
C ALA A 109 25.94 -5.97 -14.23
N ASP A 110 25.89 -6.45 -15.48
CA ASP A 110 25.05 -5.85 -16.53
C ASP A 110 23.56 -5.97 -16.23
N ASP A 111 23.11 -7.11 -15.68
CA ASP A 111 21.72 -7.23 -15.21
C ASP A 111 21.40 -6.20 -14.13
N GLN A 112 22.32 -5.99 -13.17
CA GLN A 112 22.15 -5.03 -12.09
C GLN A 112 22.06 -3.60 -12.65
N TRP A 113 22.93 -3.23 -13.59
CA TRP A 113 22.88 -1.93 -14.26
C TRP A 113 21.59 -1.73 -15.04
N ARG A 114 21.13 -2.75 -15.80
CA ARG A 114 19.84 -2.69 -16.51
C ARG A 114 18.68 -2.52 -15.55
N LYS A 115 18.70 -3.18 -14.38
CA LYS A 115 17.67 -3.05 -13.33
C LYS A 115 17.66 -1.64 -12.74
N LEU A 116 18.82 -1.05 -12.47
CA LEU A 116 18.94 0.34 -12.00
C LEU A 116 18.46 1.33 -13.07
N GLY A 117 18.81 1.10 -14.33
CA GLY A 117 18.31 1.87 -15.47
C GLY A 117 16.77 1.82 -15.56
N LEU A 118 16.17 0.64 -15.39
CA LEU A 118 14.71 0.49 -15.34
C LEU A 118 14.08 1.29 -14.19
N VAL A 119 14.70 1.27 -13.00
CA VAL A 119 14.23 2.06 -11.86
C VAL A 119 14.25 3.55 -12.19
N LEU A 120 15.37 4.06 -12.72
CA LEU A 120 15.50 5.46 -13.13
C LEU A 120 14.47 5.85 -14.18
N GLU A 121 14.33 5.05 -15.23
CA GLU A 121 13.41 5.35 -16.33
C GLU A 121 11.95 5.40 -15.87
N VAL A 122 11.51 4.42 -15.08
CA VAL A 122 10.15 4.41 -14.53
C VAL A 122 9.97 5.56 -13.56
N SER A 123 10.99 5.90 -12.76
CA SER A 123 10.89 6.99 -11.80
C SER A 123 10.76 8.34 -12.51
N ASN A 124 11.56 8.59 -13.54
CA ASN A 124 11.45 9.79 -14.36
C ASN A 124 10.08 9.88 -15.06
N SER A 125 9.52 8.75 -15.50
CA SER A 125 8.19 8.74 -16.12
C SER A 125 7.04 8.99 -15.15
N VAL A 126 7.23 8.83 -13.84
CA VAL A 126 6.17 8.99 -12.83
C VAL A 126 6.29 10.31 -12.07
N TRP A 127 7.52 10.73 -11.73
CA TRP A 127 7.80 11.90 -10.89
C TRP A 127 8.56 13.03 -11.60
N GLY A 128 9.11 12.79 -12.79
CA GLY A 128 9.85 13.79 -13.58
C GLY A 128 8.96 14.64 -14.48
#